data_AF-A0A9D3YRL3-F1
#
_entry.id   AF-A0A9D3YRL3-F1
#
_cell.length_a   1.000
_cell.length_b   1.000
_cell.length_c   1.000
_cell.angle_alpha   90.00
_cell.angle_beta   90.00
_cell.angle_gamma   90.00
#
_symmetry.space_group_name_H-M   'P 1'
#
loop_
_entity.id
_entity.type
_entity.pdbx_description
1 polymer ?
#
loop_
_entity_poly.entity_id
_entity_poly.type
_entity_poly.pdbx_seq_one_letter_code
_entity_poly.pdbx_strand_id
1 'polypeptide(L)'
;MDHAHEQNNKLVKGEGGVIGLTEYATQLLRWMVCGPEMARVVNEFEISQERIKQEQTKEPDIKHHEQVERKQNSFVKQVQAMTHTLEEMGNPFMEECEDLLVLGTRDIADQKVANTIRNIEQIGKNQYQE
;
A
#
# COMPACT_ATOMS: atom_id res chain seq x y z
N MET A 1 25.76 1.07 49.67
CA MET A 1 25.39 1.93 48.52
C MET A 1 26.13 1.35 47.34
N ASP A 2 25.42 0.72 46.40
CA ASP A 2 26.04 -0.02 45.30
C ASP A 2 26.24 0.87 44.05
N HIS A 3 27.07 0.39 43.12
CA HIS A 3 27.46 1.13 41.91
C HIS A 3 26.27 1.39 40.96
N ALA A 4 25.21 0.58 41.04
CA ALA A 4 24.00 0.75 40.23
C ALA A 4 23.13 1.90 40.76
N HIS A 5 23.04 2.05 42.08
CA HIS A 5 22.39 3.19 42.73
C HIS A 5 23.09 4.53 42.40
N GLU A 6 24.42 4.52 42.25
CA GLU A 6 25.18 5.73 41.90
C GLU A 6 24.97 6.17 40.44
N GLN A 7 24.92 5.21 39.50
CA GLN A 7 24.63 5.45 38.08
C GLN A 7 23.23 6.04 37.87
N ASN A 8 22.21 5.49 38.53
CA ASN A 8 20.83 6.00 38.44
C ASN A 8 20.69 7.43 39.00
N ASN A 9 21.40 7.75 40.07
CA ASN A 9 21.40 9.11 40.62
C ASN A 9 22.09 10.13 39.70
N LYS A 10 23.08 9.70 38.92
CA LYS A 10 23.81 10.57 37.98
C LYS A 10 22.93 10.97 36.78
N LEU A 11 22.07 10.09 36.29
CA LEU A 11 21.12 10.36 35.22
C LEU A 11 20.08 11.44 35.60
N VAL A 12 19.69 11.50 36.87
CA VAL A 12 18.60 12.39 37.33
C VAL A 12 19.12 13.75 37.84
N LYS A 13 20.35 13.82 38.33
CA LYS A 13 20.93 15.06 38.89
C LYS A 13 21.32 16.13 37.85
N GLY A 14 21.13 15.87 36.55
CA GLY A 14 21.63 16.73 35.47
C GLY A 14 20.87 18.05 35.24
N GLU A 15 19.61 18.17 35.64
CA GLU A 15 18.76 19.32 35.26
C GLU A 15 18.27 20.16 36.45
N GLY A 16 19.15 20.60 37.36
CA GLY A 16 18.90 21.73 38.27
C GLY A 16 17.70 21.67 39.25
N GLY A 17 16.77 20.72 39.12
CA GLY A 17 15.53 20.57 39.87
C GLY A 17 15.64 19.64 41.09
N VAL A 18 16.86 19.21 41.41
CA VAL A 18 17.16 18.34 42.57
C VAL A 18 17.47 19.14 43.83
N ILE A 19 17.59 20.47 43.74
CA ILE A 19 17.72 21.34 44.91
C ILE A 19 16.38 21.31 45.66
N GLY A 20 16.36 20.66 46.82
CA GLY A 20 15.16 20.40 47.63
C GLY A 20 14.74 18.92 47.73
N LEU A 21 15.08 18.07 46.77
CA LEU A 21 14.77 16.62 46.82
C LEU A 21 15.71 15.84 47.75
N THR A 22 16.95 16.32 47.92
CA THR A 22 17.98 15.66 48.74
C THR A 22 18.15 16.26 50.14
N GLU A 23 17.54 17.43 50.39
CA GLU A 23 17.72 18.21 51.62
C GLU A 23 16.65 17.90 52.68
N TYR A 24 15.48 17.42 52.24
CA TYR A 24 14.40 16.99 53.13
C TYR A 24 14.32 15.46 53.13
N ALA A 25 14.55 14.85 54.30
CA ALA A 25 14.60 13.39 54.46
C ALA A 25 13.36 12.66 53.92
N THR A 26 12.18 13.28 54.01
CA THR A 26 10.92 12.74 53.48
C THR A 26 10.83 12.76 51.96
N GLN A 27 11.39 13.78 51.32
CA GLN A 27 11.45 13.90 49.87
C GLN A 27 12.51 12.96 49.28
N LEU A 28 13.65 12.83 49.97
CA LEU A 28 14.70 11.88 49.62
C LEU A 28 14.20 10.44 49.74
N LEU A 29 13.41 10.11 50.77
CA LEU A 29 12.79 8.79 50.90
C LEU A 29 11.81 8.50 49.76
N ARG A 30 10.94 9.47 49.42
CA ARG A 30 10.03 9.33 48.27
C ARG A 30 10.79 9.15 46.96
N TRP A 31 11.90 9.87 46.79
CA TRP A 31 12.78 9.73 45.64
C TRP A 31 13.48 8.37 45.58
N MET A 32 13.96 7.85 46.71
CA MET A 32 14.61 6.53 46.77
C MET A 32 13.64 5.39 46.40
N VAL A 33 12.34 5.57 46.65
CA VAL A 33 11.30 4.58 46.30
C VAL A 33 10.81 4.76 44.86
N CYS A 34 10.50 5.99 44.44
CA CYS A 34 9.86 6.25 43.14
C CYS A 34 10.87 6.53 42.01
N GLY A 35 12.09 6.96 42.32
CA GLY A 35 13.11 7.36 41.36
C GLY A 35 13.49 6.28 40.34
N PRO A 36 13.69 5.01 40.74
CA PRO A 36 13.94 3.93 39.79
C PRO A 36 12.83 3.78 38.74
N GLU A 37 11.58 3.96 39.17
CA GLU A 37 10.44 3.77 38.28
C GLU A 37 10.20 4.97 37.38
N MET A 38 10.46 6.19 37.87
CA MET A 38 10.52 7.37 37.01
C MET A 38 11.61 7.25 35.95
N ALA A 39 12.80 6.76 36.31
CA ALA A 39 13.89 6.53 35.36
C ALA A 39 13.52 5.47 34.32
N ARG A 40 12.86 4.37 34.72
CA ARG A 40 12.38 3.34 33.79
C ARG A 40 11.39 3.91 32.79
N VAL A 41 10.38 4.65 33.25
CA VAL A 41 9.33 5.22 32.39
C VAL A 41 9.91 6.24 31.41
N VAL A 42 10.84 7.09 31.84
CA VAL A 42 11.52 8.05 30.96
C VAL A 42 12.33 7.31 29.88
N ASN A 43 13.10 6.30 30.27
CA ASN A 43 13.89 5.50 29.33
C ASN A 43 13.00 4.74 28.31
N GLU A 44 11.90 4.13 28.76
CA GLU A 44 10.93 3.48 27.85
C GLU A 44 10.27 4.47 26.89
N PHE A 45 9.96 5.68 27.36
CA PHE A 45 9.44 6.74 26.52
C PHE A 45 10.44 7.14 25.43
N GLU A 46 11.70 7.39 25.79
CA GLU A 46 12.76 7.75 24.83
C GLU A 46 12.97 6.65 23.78
N ILE A 47 13.06 5.38 24.19
CA ILE A 47 13.17 4.23 23.27
C ILE A 47 11.95 4.15 22.34
N SER A 48 10.74 4.40 22.85
CA SER A 48 9.52 4.39 22.03
C SER A 48 9.55 5.50 20.97
N GLN A 49 10.05 6.69 21.32
CA GLN A 49 10.19 7.81 20.39
C GLN A 49 11.24 7.52 19.32
N GLU A 50 12.36 6.89 19.67
CA GLU A 50 13.37 6.46 18.70
C GLU A 50 12.81 5.44 17.70
N ARG A 51 12.04 4.45 18.18
CA ARG A 51 11.35 3.49 17.31
C ARG A 51 10.37 4.16 16.36
N ILE A 52 9.56 5.10 16.85
CA ILE A 52 8.61 5.86 16.02
C ILE A 52 9.36 6.65 14.95
N LYS A 53 10.48 7.31 15.30
CA LYS A 53 11.32 8.02 14.32
C LYS A 53 11.89 7.08 13.26
N GLN A 54 12.36 5.88 13.64
CA GLN A 54 12.85 4.87 12.69
C GLN A 54 11.77 4.28 11.79
N GLU A 55 10.53 4.17 12.28
CA GLU A 55 9.39 3.73 11.49
C GLU A 55 8.91 4.83 10.53
N GLN A 56 9.04 6.11 10.91
CA GLN A 56 8.73 7.28 10.08
C GLN A 56 9.79 7.62 9.03
N THR A 57 11.04 7.16 9.17
CA THR A 57 12.07 7.34 8.12
C THR A 57 11.88 6.41 6.93
N LYS A 58 11.00 5.39 7.04
CA LYS A 58 10.51 4.67 5.86
C LYS A 58 9.52 5.58 5.17
N GLU A 59 9.92 6.16 4.05
CA GLU A 59 9.00 6.91 3.19
C GLU A 59 7.73 6.07 2.99
N PRO A 60 6.54 6.63 3.26
CA PRO A 60 5.30 5.93 2.94
C PRO A 60 5.33 5.61 1.45
N ASP A 61 4.98 4.37 1.08
CA ASP A 61 4.88 3.99 -0.33
C ASP A 61 3.74 4.79 -0.96
N ILE A 62 4.09 5.93 -1.55
CA ILE A 62 3.18 6.85 -2.24
C ILE A 62 2.76 6.31 -3.61
N LYS A 63 3.29 5.15 -4.04
CA LYS A 63 2.97 4.59 -5.35
C LYS A 63 1.52 4.16 -5.37
N HIS A 64 0.81 4.61 -6.39
CA HIS A 64 -0.49 4.04 -6.71
C HIS A 64 -0.33 2.56 -7.06
N HIS A 65 -1.34 1.74 -6.75
CA HIS A 65 -1.31 0.29 -6.97
C HIS A 65 -0.91 -0.12 -8.40
N GLU A 66 -1.19 0.74 -9.38
CA GLU A 66 -0.86 0.55 -10.80
C GLU A 66 0.62 0.79 -11.11
N GLN A 67 1.34 1.54 -10.28
CA GLN A 67 2.77 1.82 -10.41
C GLN A 67 3.65 0.71 -9.81
N VAL A 68 3.03 -0.40 -9.39
CA VAL A 68 3.75 -1.60 -8.95
C VAL A 68 4.27 -2.35 -10.18
N GLU A 69 5.55 -2.73 -10.14
CA GLU A 69 6.25 -3.41 -11.24
C GLU A 69 5.46 -4.61 -11.80
N ARG A 70 4.83 -5.40 -10.91
CA ARG A 70 3.99 -6.54 -11.30
C ARG A 70 2.85 -6.16 -12.25
N LYS A 71 2.20 -5.01 -12.03
CA LYS A 71 1.10 -4.53 -12.87
C LYS A 71 1.63 -4.05 -14.23
N GLN A 72 2.74 -3.32 -14.23
CA GLN A 72 3.41 -2.87 -15.45
C GLN A 72 3.87 -4.06 -16.32
N ASN A 73 4.49 -5.07 -15.71
CA ASN A 73 4.90 -6.29 -16.41
C ASN A 73 3.70 -7.07 -16.98
N SER A 74 2.57 -7.12 -16.25
CA SER A 74 1.34 -7.74 -16.77
C SER A 74 0.77 -6.96 -17.95
N PHE A 75 0.78 -5.64 -17.88
CA PHE A 75 0.30 -4.77 -18.96
C PHE A 75 1.13 -4.96 -20.23
N VAL A 76 2.47 -4.93 -20.13
CA VAL A 76 3.36 -5.16 -21.28
C VAL A 76 3.08 -6.52 -21.93
N LYS A 77 2.93 -7.59 -21.15
CA LYS A 77 2.60 -8.92 -21.68
C LYS A 77 1.26 -8.94 -22.41
N GLN A 78 0.25 -8.27 -21.87
CA GLN A 78 -1.08 -8.18 -22.50
C GLN A 78 -1.03 -7.41 -23.81
N VAL A 79 -0.32 -6.28 -23.84
CA VAL A 79 -0.13 -5.48 -25.07
C VAL A 79 0.58 -6.31 -26.14
N GLN A 80 1.68 -6.98 -25.78
CA GLN A 80 2.41 -7.84 -26.71
C GLN A 80 1.54 -8.98 -27.25
N ALA A 81 0.80 -9.66 -26.39
CA ALA A 81 -0.13 -10.72 -26.81
C ALA A 81 -1.21 -10.18 -27.76
N MET A 82 -1.79 -9.01 -27.44
CA MET A 82 -2.81 -8.38 -28.28
C MET A 82 -2.24 -7.99 -29.64
N THR A 83 -1.09 -7.31 -29.68
CA THR A 83 -0.42 -6.91 -30.93
C THR A 83 -0.11 -8.13 -31.79
N HIS A 84 0.49 -9.16 -31.20
CA HIS A 84 0.82 -10.39 -31.93
C HIS A 84 -0.44 -11.07 -32.49
N THR A 85 -1.50 -11.16 -31.68
CA THR A 85 -2.78 -11.71 -32.13
C THR A 85 -3.35 -10.91 -33.30
N LEU A 86 -3.32 -9.57 -33.26
CA LEU A 86 -3.81 -8.73 -34.36
C LEU A 86 -2.94 -8.82 -35.62
N GLU A 87 -1.63 -9.05 -35.47
CA GLU A 87 -0.72 -9.28 -36.59
C GLU A 87 -0.97 -10.65 -37.25
N GLU A 88 -1.19 -11.69 -36.46
CA GLU A 88 -1.42 -13.06 -36.95
C GLU A 88 -2.84 -13.24 -37.50
N MET A 89 -3.84 -12.81 -36.72
CA MET A 89 -5.26 -13.01 -36.99
C MET A 89 -5.89 -11.85 -37.77
N GLY A 90 -5.17 -10.76 -38.00
CA GLY A 90 -5.71 -9.53 -38.59
C GLY A 90 -6.53 -8.70 -37.59
N ASN A 91 -6.78 -7.44 -37.95
CA ASN A 91 -7.61 -6.55 -37.15
C ASN A 91 -9.11 -6.84 -37.43
N PRO A 92 -9.87 -7.37 -36.44
CA PRO A 92 -11.27 -7.74 -36.65
C PRO A 92 -12.19 -6.54 -36.93
N PHE A 93 -11.76 -5.31 -36.62
CA PHE A 93 -12.54 -4.10 -36.90
C PHE A 93 -12.38 -3.57 -38.32
N MET A 94 -11.40 -4.08 -39.08
CA MET A 94 -11.16 -3.73 -40.48
C MET A 94 -11.54 -4.86 -41.44
N GLU A 95 -12.08 -5.94 -40.90
CA GLU A 95 -12.46 -7.10 -41.68
C GLU A 95 -13.85 -6.92 -42.28
N GLU A 96 -13.95 -6.99 -43.60
CA GLU A 96 -15.21 -7.04 -44.33
C GLU A 96 -15.55 -8.50 -44.63
N CYS A 97 -16.48 -9.07 -43.87
CA CYS A 97 -16.96 -10.44 -44.04
C CYS A 97 -18.49 -10.48 -43.84
N GLU A 98 -19.20 -11.29 -44.63
CA GLU A 98 -20.65 -11.51 -44.48
C GLU A 98 -20.99 -12.42 -43.27
N ASP A 99 -20.02 -13.25 -42.89
CA ASP A 99 -20.13 -14.17 -41.76
C ASP A 99 -19.80 -13.48 -40.44
N LEU A 100 -20.55 -13.83 -39.40
CA LEU A 100 -20.25 -13.37 -38.05
C LEU A 100 -19.14 -14.25 -37.47
N LEU A 101 -17.97 -13.67 -37.20
CA LEU A 101 -16.81 -14.41 -36.70
C LEU A 101 -16.66 -14.30 -35.18
N VAL A 102 -16.19 -15.38 -34.54
CA VAL A 102 -15.85 -15.40 -33.12
C VAL A 102 -14.48 -14.75 -32.89
N LEU A 103 -14.43 -13.73 -32.04
CA LEU A 103 -13.18 -13.04 -31.68
C LEU A 103 -12.20 -14.02 -31.01
N GLY A 104 -11.00 -14.14 -31.57
CA GLY A 104 -9.90 -14.96 -31.05
C GLY A 104 -9.79 -16.37 -31.64
N THR A 105 -10.82 -16.90 -32.29
CA THR A 105 -10.70 -18.15 -33.08
C THR A 105 -10.94 -17.93 -34.57
N ARG A 106 -11.64 -16.85 -34.94
CA ARG A 106 -12.08 -16.57 -36.32
C ARG A 106 -13.00 -17.65 -36.90
N ASP A 107 -13.55 -18.52 -36.06
CA ASP A 107 -14.56 -19.47 -36.49
C ASP A 107 -15.87 -18.74 -36.79
N ILE A 108 -16.65 -19.30 -37.72
CA ILE A 108 -18.00 -18.81 -38.01
C ILE A 108 -18.89 -19.08 -36.79
N ALA A 109 -19.54 -18.04 -36.29
CA ALA A 109 -20.45 -18.11 -35.17
C ALA A 109 -21.68 -18.96 -35.51
N ASP A 110 -22.27 -19.58 -34.47
CA ASP A 110 -23.49 -20.38 -34.64
C ASP A 110 -24.60 -19.57 -35.32
N GLN A 111 -25.31 -20.21 -36.25
CA GLN A 111 -26.32 -19.57 -37.07
C GLN A 111 -27.42 -18.91 -36.23
N LYS A 112 -27.79 -19.48 -35.07
CA LYS A 112 -28.79 -18.91 -34.17
C LYS A 112 -28.31 -17.58 -33.60
N VAL A 113 -27.04 -17.48 -33.24
CA VAL A 113 -26.42 -16.24 -32.75
C VAL A 113 -26.37 -15.21 -33.87
N ALA A 114 -25.88 -15.61 -35.06
CA ALA A 114 -25.80 -14.73 -36.22
C ALA A 114 -27.18 -14.16 -36.62
N ASN A 115 -28.21 -15.01 -36.66
CA ASN A 115 -29.58 -14.59 -36.95
C ASN A 115 -30.12 -13.64 -35.88
N THR A 116 -29.81 -13.86 -34.61
CA THR A 116 -30.23 -12.99 -33.50
C THR A 116 -29.63 -11.60 -33.66
N ILE A 117 -28.32 -11.51 -33.95
CA ILE A 117 -27.61 -10.24 -34.14
C ILE A 117 -28.19 -9.48 -35.35
N ARG A 118 -28.35 -10.15 -36.50
CA ARG A 118 -28.92 -9.54 -37.72
C ARG A 118 -30.35 -9.01 -37.49
N ASN A 119 -31.16 -9.73 -36.72
CA ASN A 119 -32.50 -9.25 -36.35
C ASN A 119 -32.45 -8.00 -35.47
N ILE A 120 -31.55 -7.97 -34.48
CA ILE A 120 -31.35 -6.78 -33.61
C ILE A 120 -30.91 -5.58 -34.44
N GLU A 121 -29.96 -5.77 -35.36
CA GLU A 121 -29.49 -4.72 -36.26
C GLU A 121 -30.64 -4.18 -37.14
N GLN A 122 -31.45 -5.07 -37.72
CA GLN A 122 -32.61 -4.68 -38.52
C GLN A 122 -33.65 -3.91 -37.70
N ILE A 123 -33.91 -4.33 -36.46
CA ILE A 123 -34.79 -3.60 -35.53
C ILE A 123 -34.24 -2.20 -35.28
N GLY A 124 -32.94 -2.06 -35.01
CA GLY A 124 -32.29 -0.77 -34.81
C GLY A 124 -32.44 0.15 -36.03
N LYS A 125 -32.13 -0.35 -37.24
CA LYS A 125 -32.31 0.38 -38.50
C LYS A 125 -33.75 0.85 -38.70
N ASN A 126 -34.73 -0.03 -38.44
CA ASN A 126 -36.15 0.30 -38.58
C ASN A 126 -36.62 1.35 -37.55
N GLN A 127 -36.08 1.31 -36.33
CA GLN A 127 -36.48 2.21 -35.24
C GLN A 127 -35.87 3.61 -35.36
N TYR A 128 -34.65 3.72 -35.88
CA TYR A 128 -33.87 4.96 -35.80
C TYR A 128 -33.55 5.63 -37.14
N GLN A 129 -34.02 5.07 -38.28
CA GLN A 129 -33.90 5.63 -39.64
C GLN A 129 -32.62 6.46 -39.87
N GLU A 130 -31.53 5.79 -40.27
CA GLU A 130 -30.52 6.43 -41.14
C GLU A 130 -30.94 6.33 -42.60
#